data_AF-A0A4R4Q7J4-F1
#
_entry.id   AF-A0A4R4Q7J4-F1
#
_cell.length_a   1.000
_cell.length_b   1.000
_cell.length_c   1.000
_cell.angle_alpha   90.00
_cell.angle_beta   90.00
_cell.angle_gamma   90.00
#
_symmetry.space_group_name_H-M   'P 1'
#
loop_
_entity.id
_entity.type
_entity.pdbx_description
1 polymer ?
#
loop_
_entity_poly.entity_id
_entity_poly.type
_entity_poly.pdbx_seq_one_letter_code
_entity_poly.pdbx_strand_id
1 'polypeptide(L)'
;MLKDRGIIASALLVVGIALLAGGGFIRFDDFDGHGFLEWNLPLGYVAAVVGIAAVVAAWPLPKARTLLGIELAVLSVLLIVLGNLNSGFRFVWAHDEFELGAFEFILFLLAIVLVATAQAARTGAAGWLRFVAHLLGTTVLVYGTFRVGIEYYDRTMCGGDESGDCLAVLGGLFWAAGAVVVCAIAIAVIEFVLWRRRRPYQGPRHR
;
A
#
# COMPACT_ATOMS: atom_id res chain seq x y z
N MET A 1 -26.03 10.72 -2.66
CA MET A 1 -25.50 9.36 -2.46
C MET A 1 -24.22 9.03 -3.23
N LEU A 2 -24.05 9.40 -4.52
CA LEU A 2 -22.80 9.12 -5.27
C LEU A 2 -21.63 10.07 -4.93
N LYS A 3 -21.91 11.33 -4.57
CA LYS A 3 -20.90 12.32 -4.15
C LYS A 3 -20.32 12.01 -2.77
N ASP A 4 -21.12 11.36 -1.92
CA ASP A 4 -20.84 11.20 -0.49
C ASP A 4 -19.73 10.17 -0.23
N ARG A 5 -19.56 9.17 -1.11
CA ARG A 5 -18.54 8.13 -0.95
C ARG A 5 -17.10 8.63 -1.08
N GLY A 6 -16.87 9.65 -1.92
CA GLY A 6 -15.56 10.29 -2.01
C GLY A 6 -15.22 10.99 -0.69
N ILE A 7 -16.17 11.76 -0.15
CA ILE A 7 -16.04 12.45 1.13
C ILE A 7 -15.81 11.45 2.26
N ILE A 8 -16.56 10.34 2.29
CA ILE A 8 -16.39 9.29 3.29
C ILE A 8 -14.98 8.68 3.21
N ALA A 9 -14.48 8.36 2.00
CA ALA A 9 -13.14 7.80 1.85
C ALA A 9 -12.04 8.78 2.30
N SER A 10 -12.14 10.05 1.92
CA SER A 10 -11.21 11.10 2.37
C SER A 10 -11.28 11.30 3.88
N ALA A 11 -12.49 11.32 4.47
CA ALA A 11 -12.68 11.43 5.91
C ALA A 11 -12.06 10.25 6.65
N LEU A 12 -12.22 9.02 6.13
CA LEU A 12 -11.58 7.83 6.67
C LEU A 12 -10.05 7.92 6.57
N LEU A 13 -9.50 8.42 5.46
CA LEU A 13 -8.05 8.64 5.34
C LEU A 13 -7.53 9.61 6.41
N VAL A 14 -8.22 10.74 6.61
CA VAL A 14 -7.87 11.73 7.65
C VAL A 14 -7.95 11.11 9.05
N VAL A 15 -9.00 10.33 9.33
CA VAL A 15 -9.12 9.60 10.61
C VAL A 15 -7.98 8.60 10.77
N GLY A 16 -7.61 7.86 9.72
CA GLY A 16 -6.46 6.94 9.75
C GLY A 16 -5.15 7.64 10.09
N ILE A 17 -4.88 8.80 9.47
CA ILE A 17 -3.69 9.61 9.77
C ILE A 17 -3.73 10.12 11.21
N ALA A 18 -4.88 10.62 11.69
CA ALA A 18 -5.04 11.08 13.06
C ALA A 18 -4.82 9.97 14.09
N LEU A 19 -5.26 8.75 13.79
CA LEU A 19 -5.01 7.57 14.64
C LEU A 19 -3.53 7.18 14.65
N LEU A 20 -2.83 7.26 13.52
CA LEU A 20 -1.38 7.03 13.47
C LEU A 20 -0.63 8.08 14.28
N ALA A 21 -0.98 9.36 14.13
CA ALA A 21 -0.38 10.44 14.92
C ALA A 21 -0.69 10.29 16.42
N GLY A 22 -1.96 10.08 16.79
CA GLY A 22 -2.38 9.90 18.18
C GLY A 22 -1.90 8.59 18.82
N GLY A 23 -1.58 7.59 18.02
CA GLY A 23 -0.95 6.34 18.44
C GLY A 23 0.57 6.43 18.60
N GLY A 24 1.17 7.59 18.30
CA GLY A 24 2.63 7.81 18.41
C GLY A 24 3.45 7.20 17.28
N PHE A 25 2.81 6.81 16.16
CA PHE A 25 3.47 6.25 14.98
C PHE A 25 4.13 7.32 14.11
N ILE A 26 3.63 8.57 14.15
CA ILE A 26 4.20 9.71 13.44
C ILE A 26 4.82 10.65 14.47
N ARG A 27 6.13 10.86 14.39
CA ARG A 27 6.88 11.72 15.31
C ARG A 27 7.69 12.75 14.55
N PHE A 28 7.97 13.89 15.18
CA PHE A 28 8.70 15.01 14.58
C PHE A 28 9.95 15.41 15.38
N ASP A 29 10.13 14.83 16.56
CA ASP A 29 11.07 15.21 17.61
C ASP A 29 11.97 14.04 18.06
N ASP A 30 12.02 12.94 17.31
CA ASP A 30 12.84 11.76 17.65
C ASP A 30 14.23 11.86 16.99
N PHE A 31 15.08 12.71 17.57
CA PHE A 31 16.46 12.93 17.11
C PHE A 31 17.42 11.82 17.56
N ASP A 32 17.08 11.11 18.65
CA ASP A 32 17.98 10.19 19.34
C ASP A 32 17.75 8.73 18.90
N GLY A 33 16.71 8.45 18.12
CA GLY A 33 16.37 7.11 17.62
C GLY A 33 15.88 6.16 18.73
N HIS A 34 15.44 6.71 19.86
CA HIS A 34 15.02 5.98 21.05
C HIS A 34 13.51 6.02 21.30
N GLY A 35 12.72 6.48 20.33
CA GLY A 35 11.26 6.66 20.44
C GLY A 35 10.42 5.38 20.63
N PHE A 36 11.03 4.23 20.89
CA PHE A 36 10.35 2.92 20.88
C PHE A 36 9.50 2.56 22.10
N LEU A 37 9.41 3.42 23.11
CA LEU A 37 8.78 3.08 24.39
C LEU A 37 7.29 3.47 24.51
N GLU A 38 6.69 4.20 23.56
CA GLU A 38 5.37 4.83 23.78
C GLU A 38 4.36 4.75 22.61
N TRP A 39 4.46 3.80 21.66
CA TRP A 39 3.40 3.67 20.66
C TRP A 39 2.27 2.72 21.09
N ASN A 40 1.04 3.10 20.71
CA ASN A 40 -0.16 2.34 21.00
C ASN A 40 -0.48 1.42 19.81
N LEU A 41 0.09 0.21 19.82
CA LEU A 41 -0.12 -0.82 18.79
C LEU A 41 -1.60 -1.04 18.40
N PRO A 42 -2.54 -1.14 19.37
CA PRO A 42 -3.97 -1.20 19.05
C PRO A 42 -4.45 -0.06 18.13
N LEU A 43 -4.03 1.18 18.37
CA LEU A 43 -4.38 2.34 17.53
C LEU A 43 -3.82 2.21 16.11
N GLY A 44 -2.62 1.64 15.95
CA GLY A 44 -2.04 1.33 14.65
C GLY A 44 -2.91 0.34 13.86
N TYR A 45 -3.32 -0.77 14.48
CA TYR A 45 -4.22 -1.73 13.83
C TYR A 45 -5.57 -1.10 13.45
N VAL A 46 -6.14 -0.26 14.31
CA VAL A 46 -7.38 0.47 13.98
C VAL A 46 -7.15 1.41 12.80
N ALA A 47 -6.03 2.13 12.75
CA ALA A 47 -5.68 2.98 11.61
C ALA A 47 -5.58 2.18 10.30
N ALA A 48 -4.97 0.99 10.34
CA ALA A 48 -4.89 0.10 9.18
C ALA A 48 -6.28 -0.35 8.70
N VAL A 49 -7.16 -0.75 9.62
CA VAL A 49 -8.56 -1.12 9.29
C VAL A 49 -9.31 0.05 8.67
N VAL A 50 -9.14 1.27 9.22
CA VAL A 50 -9.74 2.50 8.69
C VAL A 50 -9.22 2.82 7.28
N GLY A 51 -7.91 2.64 7.03
CA GLY A 51 -7.32 2.79 5.70
C GLY A 51 -7.89 1.80 4.69
N ILE A 52 -8.04 0.53 5.07
CA ILE A 52 -8.71 -0.49 4.24
C ILE A 52 -10.17 -0.07 3.96
N ALA A 53 -10.89 0.40 4.97
CA ALA A 53 -12.26 0.87 4.81
C ALA A 53 -12.37 2.06 3.84
N ALA A 54 -11.39 2.99 3.84
CA ALA A 54 -11.33 4.09 2.88
C ALA A 54 -11.23 3.57 1.43
N VAL A 55 -10.36 2.58 1.19
CA VAL A 55 -10.21 1.94 -0.13
C VAL A 55 -11.50 1.24 -0.55
N VAL A 56 -12.11 0.46 0.35
CA VAL A 56 -13.38 -0.24 0.07
C VAL A 56 -14.51 0.74 -0.23
N ALA A 57 -14.60 1.86 0.49
CA ALA A 57 -15.58 2.91 0.27
C ALA A 57 -15.40 3.60 -1.09
N ALA A 58 -14.14 3.86 -1.50
CA ALA A 58 -13.81 4.48 -2.77
C ALA A 58 -13.99 3.54 -3.97
N TRP A 59 -13.72 2.23 -3.79
CA TRP A 59 -13.66 1.21 -4.85
C TRP A 59 -14.79 1.25 -5.91
N PRO A 60 -16.08 1.34 -5.55
CA PRO A 60 -17.16 1.26 -6.53
C PRO A 60 -17.23 2.46 -7.47
N LEU A 61 -16.62 3.60 -7.14
CA LEU A 61 -16.73 4.83 -7.93
C LEU A 61 -15.38 5.26 -8.50
N PRO A 62 -15.23 5.39 -9.82
CA PRO A 62 -13.96 5.83 -10.42
C PRO A 62 -13.60 7.26 -10.03
N LYS A 63 -14.57 8.13 -9.68
CA LYS A 63 -14.25 9.46 -9.15
C LYS A 63 -13.63 9.40 -7.75
N ALA A 64 -14.20 8.59 -6.85
CA ALA A 64 -13.70 8.43 -5.48
C ALA A 64 -12.33 7.73 -5.46
N ARG A 65 -12.12 6.70 -6.29
CA ARG A 65 -10.80 6.06 -6.44
C ARG A 65 -9.72 7.03 -6.91
N THR A 66 -9.99 7.86 -7.92
CA THR A 66 -9.00 8.86 -8.37
C THR A 66 -8.71 9.87 -7.27
N LEU A 67 -9.73 10.36 -6.56
CA LEU A 67 -9.55 11.32 -5.48
C LEU A 67 -8.66 10.74 -4.37
N LEU A 68 -9.04 9.58 -3.83
CA LEU A 68 -8.27 8.91 -2.78
C LEU A 68 -6.85 8.57 -3.26
N GLY A 69 -6.70 8.14 -4.52
CA GLY A 69 -5.38 7.89 -5.09
C GLY A 69 -4.51 9.14 -5.17
N ILE A 70 -5.07 10.30 -5.54
CA ILE A 70 -4.35 11.57 -5.52
C ILE A 70 -3.97 11.95 -4.08
N GLU A 71 -4.89 11.82 -3.12
CA GLU A 71 -4.63 12.12 -1.70
C GLU A 71 -3.48 11.25 -1.15
N LEU A 72 -3.47 9.95 -1.46
CA LEU A 72 -2.40 9.04 -1.06
C LEU A 72 -1.05 9.37 -1.74
N ALA A 73 -1.06 9.79 -3.01
CA ALA A 73 0.15 10.25 -3.69
C ALA A 73 0.70 11.54 -3.05
N VAL A 74 -0.17 12.50 -2.74
CA VAL A 74 0.20 13.74 -2.05
C VAL A 74 0.75 13.43 -0.66
N LEU A 75 0.10 12.52 0.09
CA LEU A 75 0.59 12.08 1.40
C LEU A 75 1.97 11.44 1.29
N SER A 76 2.19 10.54 0.32
CA SER A 76 3.49 9.91 0.09
C SER A 76 4.58 10.94 -0.21
N VAL A 77 4.32 11.93 -1.10
CA VAL A 77 5.27 13.02 -1.37
C VAL A 77 5.53 13.86 -0.12
N LEU A 78 4.49 14.15 0.67
CA LEU A 78 4.63 14.91 1.90
C LEU A 78 5.51 14.19 2.93
N LEU A 79 5.34 12.87 3.09
CA LEU A 79 6.17 12.06 3.99
C LEU A 79 7.64 12.07 3.56
N ILE A 80 7.90 11.90 2.26
CA ILE A 80 9.26 11.96 1.69
C ILE A 80 9.88 13.33 1.96
N VAL A 81 9.15 14.42 1.71
CA VAL A 81 9.65 15.78 1.93
C VAL A 81 9.92 16.01 3.43
N LEU A 82 9.01 15.59 4.31
CA LEU A 82 9.19 15.71 5.76
C LEU A 82 10.40 14.92 6.26
N GLY A 83 10.59 13.69 5.79
CA GLY A 83 11.75 12.86 6.15
C GLY A 83 13.08 13.42 5.66
N ASN A 84 13.09 14.15 4.54
CA ASN A 84 14.29 14.82 4.04
C ASN A 84 14.56 16.17 4.72
N LEU A 85 13.51 16.91 5.11
CA LEU A 85 13.64 18.24 5.71
C LEU A 85 13.78 18.23 7.24
N ASN A 86 13.33 17.17 7.91
CA ASN A 86 13.39 17.05 9.37
C ASN A 86 14.00 15.70 9.75
N SER A 87 15.23 15.72 10.29
CA SER A 87 15.91 14.51 10.78
C SER A 87 15.23 13.88 12.00
N GLY A 88 14.39 14.63 12.73
CA GLY A 88 13.56 14.11 13.82
C GLY A 88 12.23 13.48 13.33
N PHE A 89 11.93 13.54 12.02
CA PHE A 89 10.74 12.89 11.48
C PHE A 89 10.93 11.38 11.40
N ARG A 90 10.09 10.64 12.11
CA ARG A 90 10.10 9.17 12.14
C ARG A 90 8.69 8.62 11.98
N PHE A 91 8.58 7.54 11.20
CA PHE A 91 7.43 6.65 11.23
C PHE A 91 7.85 5.34 11.88
N VAL A 92 7.23 4.97 13.00
CA VAL A 92 7.62 3.77 13.75
C VAL A 92 6.41 2.90 14.07
N TRP A 93 6.49 1.64 13.66
CA TRP A 93 5.48 0.61 13.72
C TRP A 93 5.94 -0.64 14.49
N ALA A 94 7.18 -1.10 14.30
CA ALA A 94 7.75 -2.23 15.04
C ALA A 94 9.11 -1.91 15.67
N HIS A 95 10.05 -1.27 14.96
CA HIS A 95 11.29 -0.73 15.52
C HIS A 95 12.17 0.06 14.54
N ASP A 96 11.99 -0.10 13.22
CA ASP A 96 13.04 0.20 12.24
C ASP A 96 12.77 1.40 11.33
N GLU A 97 13.83 2.14 11.00
CA GLU A 97 13.78 3.25 10.02
C GLU A 97 13.25 2.80 8.64
N PHE A 98 13.41 1.51 8.31
CA PHE A 98 12.91 0.92 7.07
C PHE A 98 11.37 0.98 6.95
N GLU A 99 10.65 1.06 8.07
CA GLU A 99 9.20 1.03 8.10
C GLU A 99 8.57 2.26 7.44
N LEU A 100 9.21 3.43 7.57
CA LEU A 100 8.80 4.63 6.85
C LEU A 100 8.86 4.39 5.33
N GLY A 101 9.99 3.86 4.84
CA GLY A 101 10.18 3.56 3.43
C GLY A 101 9.16 2.54 2.92
N ALA A 102 8.89 1.48 3.69
CA ALA A 102 7.86 0.49 3.35
C ALA A 102 6.45 1.10 3.32
N PHE A 103 6.12 1.96 4.28
CA PHE A 103 4.83 2.65 4.35
C PHE A 103 4.64 3.61 3.17
N GLU A 104 5.62 4.48 2.91
CA GLU A 104 5.63 5.39 1.76
C GLU A 104 5.45 4.64 0.44
N PHE A 105 6.14 3.51 0.31
CA PHE A 105 6.07 2.65 -0.86
C PHE A 105 4.66 2.05 -1.06
N ILE A 106 4.05 1.53 0.00
CA ILE A 106 2.70 0.98 -0.03
C ILE A 106 1.68 2.07 -0.40
N LEU A 107 1.79 3.27 0.19
CA LEU A 107 0.92 4.40 -0.12
C LEU A 107 1.03 4.82 -1.59
N PHE A 108 2.26 4.96 -2.09
CA PHE A 108 2.52 5.34 -3.47
C PHE A 108 1.99 4.30 -4.46
N LEU A 109 2.19 3.01 -4.16
CA LEU A 109 1.66 1.93 -4.96
C LEU A 109 0.13 1.93 -4.99
N LEU A 110 -0.50 2.07 -3.82
CA LEU A 110 -1.94 2.10 -3.69
C LEU A 110 -2.54 3.29 -4.46
N ALA A 111 -1.87 4.45 -4.41
CA ALA A 111 -2.23 5.63 -5.19
C ALA A 111 -2.28 5.33 -6.69
N ILE A 112 -1.22 4.72 -7.23
CA ILE A 112 -1.14 4.37 -8.65
C ILE A 112 -2.25 3.38 -9.02
N VAL A 113 -2.44 2.32 -8.23
CA VAL A 113 -3.47 1.30 -8.50
C VAL A 113 -4.87 1.92 -8.51
N LEU A 114 -5.18 2.80 -7.55
CA LEU A 114 -6.47 3.46 -7.49
C LEU A 114 -6.71 4.39 -8.69
N VAL A 115 -5.71 5.18 -9.08
CA VAL A 115 -5.82 6.06 -10.25
C VAL A 115 -5.93 5.25 -11.54
N ALA A 116 -5.08 4.25 -11.74
CA ALA A 116 -5.05 3.45 -12.95
C ALA A 116 -6.34 2.63 -13.13
N THR A 117 -6.84 2.01 -12.06
CA THR A 117 -8.13 1.27 -12.12
C THR A 117 -9.31 2.20 -12.32
N ALA A 118 -9.26 3.45 -11.84
CA ALA A 118 -10.28 4.46 -12.08
C ALA A 118 -10.28 4.92 -13.54
N GLN A 119 -9.11 5.17 -14.13
CA GLN A 119 -8.98 5.52 -15.54
C GLN A 119 -9.48 4.40 -16.46
N ALA A 120 -9.09 3.15 -16.16
CA ALA A 120 -9.56 1.96 -16.90
C ALA A 120 -11.09 1.79 -16.85
N ALA A 121 -11.75 2.28 -15.80
CA ALA A 121 -13.21 2.26 -15.69
C ALA A 121 -13.89 3.41 -16.47
N ARG A 122 -13.18 4.52 -16.74
CA ARG A 122 -13.73 5.69 -17.48
C ARG A 122 -13.57 5.55 -18.99
N THR A 123 -12.41 5.07 -19.44
CA THR A 123 -12.06 5.10 -20.87
C THR A 123 -12.58 3.91 -21.66
N GLY A 124 -13.09 2.87 -21.00
CA GLY A 124 -13.49 1.63 -21.67
C GLY A 124 -12.32 0.87 -22.32
N ALA A 125 -11.09 1.40 -22.26
CA ALA A 125 -9.85 0.80 -22.76
C ALA A 125 -9.35 -0.31 -21.82
N ALA A 126 -10.25 -1.24 -21.53
CA ALA A 126 -10.32 -2.01 -20.29
C ALA A 126 -9.27 -3.13 -20.15
N GLY A 127 -8.51 -3.47 -21.19
CA GLY A 127 -7.53 -4.55 -21.17
C GLY A 127 -6.12 -4.06 -20.84
N TRP A 128 -5.53 -3.28 -21.74
CA TRP A 128 -4.10 -2.94 -21.68
C TRP A 128 -3.75 -2.04 -20.48
N LEU A 129 -4.58 -1.03 -20.17
CA LEU A 129 -4.36 -0.15 -19.02
C LEU A 129 -4.46 -0.91 -17.69
N ARG A 130 -5.31 -1.94 -17.62
CA ARG A 130 -5.38 -2.82 -16.44
C ARG A 130 -4.18 -3.74 -16.36
N PHE A 131 -3.76 -4.30 -17.49
CA PHE A 131 -2.54 -5.10 -17.56
C PHE A 131 -1.33 -4.29 -17.10
N VAL A 132 -1.14 -3.07 -17.60
CA VAL A 132 -0.06 -2.17 -17.14
C VAL A 132 -0.22 -1.82 -15.67
N ALA A 133 -1.42 -1.54 -15.19
CA ALA A 133 -1.64 -1.27 -13.77
C ALA A 133 -1.29 -2.47 -12.88
N HIS A 134 -1.66 -3.68 -13.29
CA HIS A 134 -1.33 -4.91 -12.58
C HIS A 134 0.16 -5.20 -12.63
N LEU A 135 0.80 -4.97 -13.78
CA LEU A 135 2.22 -5.21 -13.97
C LEU A 135 3.04 -4.22 -13.16
N LEU A 136 2.71 -2.92 -13.22
CA LEU A 136 3.35 -1.90 -12.39
C LEU A 136 3.09 -2.17 -10.90
N GLY A 137 1.85 -2.52 -10.56
CA GLY A 137 1.43 -2.94 -9.23
C GLY A 137 2.30 -4.07 -8.67
N THR A 138 2.48 -5.11 -9.47
CA THR A 138 3.24 -6.32 -9.14
C THR A 138 4.73 -6.03 -9.06
N THR A 139 5.31 -5.32 -10.04
CA THR A 139 6.74 -4.95 -10.04
C THR A 139 7.12 -4.19 -8.78
N VAL A 140 6.30 -3.22 -8.39
CA VAL A 140 6.49 -2.45 -7.17
C VAL A 140 6.36 -3.39 -5.97
N LEU A 141 5.26 -4.13 -5.78
CA LEU A 141 5.13 -5.09 -4.66
C LEU A 141 6.32 -6.05 -4.54
N VAL A 142 6.74 -6.64 -5.65
CA VAL A 142 7.88 -7.58 -5.73
C VAL A 142 9.17 -6.89 -5.30
N TYR A 143 9.45 -5.68 -5.80
CA TYR A 143 10.62 -4.90 -5.41
C TYR A 143 10.62 -4.54 -3.91
N GLY A 144 9.46 -4.16 -3.37
CA GLY A 144 9.31 -3.89 -1.94
C GLY A 144 9.60 -5.13 -1.11
N THR A 145 8.98 -6.26 -1.43
CA THR A 145 9.22 -7.54 -0.73
C THR A 145 10.64 -8.06 -0.89
N PHE A 146 11.30 -7.76 -2.01
CA PHE A 146 12.71 -8.06 -2.22
C PHE A 146 13.59 -7.30 -1.23
N ARG A 147 13.38 -5.99 -1.06
CA ARG A 147 14.13 -5.15 -0.11
C ARG A 147 13.87 -5.58 1.33
N VAL A 148 12.61 -5.83 1.69
CA VAL A 148 12.23 -6.39 3.00
C VAL A 148 12.96 -7.72 3.24
N GLY A 149 12.99 -8.59 2.24
CA GLY A 149 13.59 -9.92 2.35
C GLY A 149 15.11 -9.88 2.49
N ILE A 150 15.80 -8.94 1.83
CA ILE A 150 17.24 -8.72 2.03
C ILE A 150 17.50 -8.35 3.49
N GLU A 151 16.80 -7.33 3.98
CA GLU A 151 17.01 -6.78 5.32
C GLU A 151 16.67 -7.81 6.40
N TYR A 152 15.55 -8.52 6.24
CA TYR A 152 15.16 -9.59 7.15
C TYR A 152 16.21 -10.69 7.22
N TYR A 153 16.72 -11.12 6.07
CA TYR A 153 17.73 -12.18 6.00
C TYR A 153 19.07 -11.70 6.59
N ASP A 154 19.44 -10.45 6.33
CA ASP A 154 20.65 -9.83 6.87
C ASP A 154 20.67 -9.88 8.41
N ARG A 155 19.57 -9.42 9.02
CA ARG A 155 19.45 -9.35 10.47
C ARG A 155 19.32 -10.72 11.15
N THR A 156 18.64 -11.67 10.52
CA THR A 156 18.32 -12.96 11.16
C THR A 156 19.36 -14.03 10.91
N MET A 157 20.02 -14.01 9.76
CA MET A 157 20.92 -15.09 9.32
C MET A 157 22.39 -14.66 9.26
N CYS A 158 22.70 -13.36 9.11
CA CYS A 158 24.07 -12.89 8.95
C CYS A 158 24.71 -12.39 10.25
N GLY A 159 23.94 -12.30 11.34
CA GLY A 159 24.48 -12.01 12.68
C GLY A 159 25.23 -10.68 12.83
N GLY A 160 25.15 -9.77 11.86
CA GLY A 160 25.88 -8.50 11.84
C GLY A 160 27.37 -8.61 11.56
N ASP A 161 27.88 -9.79 11.16
CA ASP A 161 29.30 -9.97 10.85
C ASP A 161 29.61 -9.39 9.45
N GLU A 162 30.32 -8.26 9.40
CA GLU A 162 30.68 -7.55 8.15
C GLU A 162 31.62 -8.35 7.22
N SER A 163 32.08 -9.53 7.66
CA SER A 163 33.28 -10.17 7.12
C SER A 163 33.08 -11.35 6.15
N GLY A 164 31.86 -11.68 5.72
CA GLY A 164 31.73 -12.77 4.73
C GLY A 164 30.39 -12.88 4.04
N ASP A 165 30.41 -12.67 2.71
CA ASP A 165 29.47 -13.16 1.68
C ASP A 165 28.09 -13.59 2.17
N CYS A 166 27.37 -12.70 2.86
CA CYS A 166 26.05 -13.09 3.30
C CYS A 166 25.10 -13.02 2.11
N LEU A 167 24.46 -14.15 1.83
CA LEU A 167 23.51 -14.32 0.73
C LEU A 167 22.17 -13.61 1.02
N ALA A 168 22.18 -12.41 1.60
CA ALA A 168 21.00 -11.61 1.89
C ALA A 168 20.17 -11.33 0.61
N VAL A 169 20.86 -11.17 -0.53
CA VAL A 169 20.23 -11.07 -1.85
C VAL A 169 19.37 -12.31 -2.18
N LEU A 170 19.82 -13.51 -1.77
CA LEU A 170 19.07 -14.75 -1.96
C LEU A 170 17.81 -14.78 -1.07
N GLY A 171 17.92 -14.28 0.16
CA GLY A 171 16.78 -14.05 1.04
C GLY A 171 15.74 -13.13 0.40
N GLY A 172 16.18 -11.98 -0.12
CA GLY A 172 15.35 -11.07 -0.90
C GLY A 172 14.64 -11.75 -2.07
N LEU A 173 15.36 -12.54 -2.87
CA LEU A 173 14.80 -13.25 -4.01
C LEU A 173 13.70 -14.24 -3.61
N PHE A 174 13.86 -14.94 -2.48
CA PHE A 174 12.85 -15.87 -1.98
C PHE A 174 11.54 -15.17 -1.61
N TRP A 175 11.63 -14.04 -0.89
CA TRP A 175 10.46 -13.22 -0.55
C TRP A 175 9.79 -12.59 -1.79
N ALA A 176 10.60 -12.10 -2.73
CA ALA A 176 10.13 -11.58 -4.01
C ALA A 176 9.37 -12.64 -4.81
N ALA A 177 9.87 -13.88 -4.86
CA ALA A 177 9.19 -14.99 -5.54
C ALA A 177 7.83 -15.30 -4.91
N GLY A 178 7.75 -15.33 -3.56
CA GLY A 178 6.48 -15.47 -2.85
C GLY A 178 5.48 -14.35 -3.19
N ALA A 179 5.95 -13.10 -3.26
CA ALA A 179 5.13 -11.96 -3.62
C ALA A 179 4.56 -12.04 -5.04
N VAL A 180 5.35 -12.53 -6.02
CA VAL A 180 4.87 -12.78 -7.39
C VAL A 180 3.68 -13.74 -7.38
N VAL A 181 3.78 -14.85 -6.65
CA VAL A 181 2.71 -15.87 -6.58
C VAL A 181 1.45 -15.28 -5.97
N VAL A 182 1.57 -14.55 -4.86
CA VAL A 182 0.43 -13.90 -4.20
C VAL A 182 -0.21 -12.85 -5.12
N CYS A 183 0.59 -12.03 -5.81
CA CYS A 183 0.09 -11.04 -6.76
C CYS A 183 -0.65 -11.71 -7.93
N ALA A 184 -0.11 -12.79 -8.48
CA ALA A 184 -0.76 -13.53 -9.56
C ALA A 184 -2.12 -14.10 -9.14
N ILE A 185 -2.22 -14.67 -7.93
CA ILE A 185 -3.48 -15.16 -7.36
C ILE A 185 -4.47 -14.00 -7.18
N ALA A 186 -4.02 -12.87 -6.63
CA ALA A 186 -4.87 -11.71 -6.42
C ALA A 186 -5.42 -11.15 -7.74
N ILE A 187 -4.56 -11.01 -8.75
CA ILE A 187 -4.95 -10.57 -10.11
C ILE A 187 -5.98 -11.55 -10.70
N ALA A 188 -5.73 -12.86 -10.61
CA ALA A 188 -6.65 -13.87 -11.12
C ALA A 188 -8.04 -13.79 -10.44
N VAL A 189 -8.09 -13.61 -9.12
CA VAL A 189 -9.35 -13.45 -8.37
C VAL A 189 -10.08 -12.17 -8.79
N ILE A 190 -9.35 -11.05 -8.91
CA ILE A 190 -9.92 -9.76 -9.33
C ILE A 190 -10.53 -9.90 -10.73
N GLU A 191 -9.78 -10.43 -11.70
CA GLU A 191 -10.27 -10.61 -13.07
C GLU A 191 -11.42 -11.61 -13.15
N PHE A 192 -11.40 -12.69 -12.34
CA PHE A 192 -12.50 -13.64 -12.27
C PHE A 192 -13.80 -12.99 -11.75
N VAL A 193 -13.72 -12.19 -10.69
CA VAL A 193 -14.88 -11.47 -10.13
C VAL A 193 -15.41 -10.44 -11.15
N LEU A 194 -14.52 -9.71 -11.81
CA LEU A 194 -14.89 -8.75 -12.85
C LEU A 194 -15.55 -9.44 -14.06
N TRP A 195 -15.02 -10.58 -14.48
CA TRP A 195 -15.58 -11.40 -15.55
C TRP A 195 -16.97 -11.91 -15.19
N ARG A 196 -17.15 -12.44 -13.97
CA ARG A 196 -18.45 -12.94 -13.50
C ARG A 196 -19.51 -11.84 -13.50
N ARG A 197 -19.14 -10.62 -13.11
CA ARG A 197 -20.05 -9.45 -13.09
C ARG A 197 -20.41 -8.92 -14.48
N ARG A 198 -19.60 -9.20 -15.51
CA ARG A 198 -19.85 -8.78 -16.89
C ARG A 198 -20.78 -9.70 -17.67
N ARG A 199 -21.04 -10.92 -17.20
CA ARG A 199 -22.03 -11.78 -17.87
C ARG A 199 -23.42 -11.19 -17.62
N PRO A 200 -24.09 -10.61 -18.63
CA PRO A 200 -25.48 -10.25 -18.47
C PRO A 200 -26.25 -11.56 -18.28
N TYR A 201 -27.15 -11.59 -17.29
CA TYR A 201 -28.13 -12.66 -17.16
C TYR A 201 -28.94 -12.72 -18.45
N GLN A 202 -28.58 -13.63 -19.36
CA GLN A 202 -29.41 -13.98 -20.50
C GLN A 202 -30.54 -14.85 -19.96
N GLY A 203 -31.59 -14.20 -19.45
CA GLY A 203 -32.83 -14.88 -19.11
C GLY A 203 -33.34 -15.68 -20.32
N PRO A 204 -34.02 -16.82 -20.09
CA PRO A 204 -34.49 -17.68 -21.17
C PRO A 204 -35.30 -16.85 -22.17
N ARG A 205 -34.82 -16.79 -23.41
CA ARG A 205 -35.61 -16.26 -24.52
C ARG A 205 -36.77 -17.23 -24.73
N HIS A 206 -37.91 -16.93 -24.13
CA HIS A 206 -39.16 -17.55 -24.51
C HIS A 206 -39.38 -17.23 -26.00
N ARG A 207 -39.30 -18.28 -26.83
CA ARG A 207 -39.83 -18.31 -28.20
C ARG A 207 -41.31 -18.64 -28.15
#